data_AF-A0A812X2R8-F1
#
_entry.id   AF-A0A812X2R8-F1
#
_cell.length_a   1.000
_cell.length_b   1.000
_cell.length_c   1.000
_cell.angle_alpha   90.00
_cell.angle_beta   90.00
_cell.angle_gamma   90.00
#
_symmetry.space_group_name_H-M   'P 1'
#
loop_
_entity.id
_entity.type
_entity.pdbx_description
1 polymer ?
#
loop_
_entity_poly.entity_id
_entity_poly.type
_entity_poly.pdbx_seq_one_letter_code
_entity_poly.pdbx_strand_id
1 'polypeptide(L)'
;MATSLKIMGRSGRYWHINGTYDQMSNTHHERPVWVKRDVVPLYIFHTGKTRWVISKRVDDGSKCYAYVQDTGYSPTKISGHWCCVDSDGQWRADPSVMCSPMPASNDPFVQLRTSLESEMEQYGFNNMDKLRQLWKRLDFNGNNIVSLAEIDKLVVEMVAGGMWPSWLNNKPALMRAYKKTILKDGDGDDWVTKREFHNLLLNIFWFNKLWQIFEVVDSGDDRRIDVNEFIRGMSQLGLHLSPAEAQEQFSKIDSNHGGQVLFVEFCAYVRGRVHPDGNPSFDADIMSGEKCNKARALWR
;
A
#
# COMPACT_ATOMS: atom_id res chain seq x y z
N MET A 1 -5.34 -19.14 6.56
CA MET A 1 -4.09 -19.01 5.77
C MET A 1 -4.46 -18.31 4.48
N ALA A 2 -3.85 -17.17 4.17
CA ALA A 2 -4.08 -16.51 2.89
C ALA A 2 -3.50 -17.39 1.77
N THR A 3 -4.33 -17.77 0.80
CA THR A 3 -3.88 -18.61 -0.32
C THR A 3 -3.41 -17.71 -1.46
N SER A 4 -2.10 -17.65 -1.69
CA SER A 4 -1.53 -16.96 -2.85
C SER A 4 -1.68 -17.83 -4.11
N LEU A 5 -1.67 -17.19 -5.27
CA LEU A 5 -1.71 -17.83 -6.59
C LEU A 5 -0.43 -17.53 -7.36
N LYS A 6 -0.03 -18.44 -8.23
CA LYS A 6 1.05 -18.19 -9.20
C LYS A 6 0.53 -18.30 -10.61
N ILE A 7 0.72 -17.25 -11.40
CA ILE A 7 0.54 -17.28 -12.86
C ILE A 7 1.92 -17.48 -13.50
N MET A 8 2.04 -18.47 -14.38
CA MET A 8 3.27 -18.75 -15.13
C MET A 8 2.97 -19.14 -16.58
N GLY A 9 4.00 -19.10 -17.41
CA GLY A 9 3.99 -19.65 -18.77
C GLY A 9 3.60 -18.66 -19.87
N ARG A 10 3.14 -17.46 -19.52
CA ARG A 10 2.88 -16.43 -20.54
C ARG A 10 4.18 -15.91 -21.13
N SER A 11 4.31 -15.91 -22.45
CA SER A 11 5.43 -15.28 -23.17
C SER A 11 4.95 -14.17 -24.11
N GLY A 12 5.87 -13.29 -24.53
CA GLY A 12 5.57 -12.23 -25.50
C GLY A 12 4.65 -11.15 -24.95
N ARG A 13 3.56 -10.83 -25.68
CA ARG A 13 2.65 -9.75 -25.27
C ARG A 13 2.01 -10.06 -23.92
N TYR A 14 2.03 -9.07 -23.01
CA TYR A 14 1.52 -9.21 -21.64
C TYR A 14 2.23 -10.29 -20.80
N TRP A 15 3.51 -10.60 -21.07
CA TRP A 15 4.32 -11.49 -20.23
C TRP A 15 4.34 -11.10 -18.74
N HIS A 16 4.14 -9.81 -18.44
CA HIS A 16 4.12 -9.26 -17.09
C HIS A 16 2.94 -9.76 -16.22
N ILE A 17 1.97 -10.48 -16.77
CA ILE A 17 0.93 -11.17 -15.98
C ILE A 17 1.50 -12.36 -15.19
N ASN A 18 2.67 -12.88 -15.55
CA ASN A 18 3.33 -13.90 -14.76
C ASN A 18 3.76 -13.33 -13.41
N GLY A 19 3.60 -14.12 -12.35
CA GLY A 19 4.02 -13.75 -11.01
C GLY A 19 3.15 -14.33 -9.92
N THR A 20 3.44 -13.92 -8.69
CA THR A 20 2.67 -14.29 -7.50
C THR A 20 1.60 -13.24 -7.25
N TYR A 21 0.38 -13.71 -6.97
CA TYR A 21 -0.78 -12.90 -6.65
C TYR A 21 -1.26 -13.26 -5.25
N ASP A 22 -1.33 -12.28 -4.36
CA ASP A 22 -1.77 -12.50 -2.99
C ASP A 22 -3.26 -12.20 -2.84
N GLN A 23 -3.94 -13.02 -2.05
CA GLN A 23 -5.38 -12.83 -1.82
C GLN A 23 -5.60 -11.56 -1.01
N MET A 24 -6.51 -10.72 -1.48
CA MET A 24 -6.93 -9.52 -0.79
C MET A 24 -8.04 -9.83 0.21
N SER A 25 -8.19 -8.97 1.22
CA SER A 25 -9.31 -9.03 2.18
C SER A 25 -10.65 -8.64 1.54
N ASN A 26 -10.62 -7.82 0.48
CA ASN A 26 -11.82 -7.44 -0.25
C ASN A 26 -12.27 -8.54 -1.22
N THR A 27 -13.58 -8.60 -1.41
CA THR A 27 -14.23 -9.46 -2.40
C THR A 27 -14.81 -8.64 -3.54
N HIS A 28 -14.86 -9.22 -4.73
CA HIS A 28 -15.58 -8.67 -5.88
C HIS A 28 -16.71 -9.62 -6.26
N HIS A 29 -17.96 -9.16 -6.19
CA HIS A 29 -19.15 -10.02 -6.34
C HIS A 29 -19.10 -11.28 -5.44
N GLU A 30 -18.81 -11.08 -4.14
CA GLU A 30 -18.72 -12.14 -3.12
C GLU A 30 -17.66 -13.22 -3.41
N ARG A 31 -16.75 -12.93 -4.33
CA ARG A 31 -15.64 -13.81 -4.71
C ARG A 31 -14.30 -13.19 -4.33
N PRO A 32 -13.32 -14.03 -3.99
CA PRO A 32 -11.99 -13.57 -3.65
C PRO A 32 -11.33 -12.80 -4.81
N VAL A 33 -10.55 -11.80 -4.44
CA VAL A 33 -9.69 -11.04 -5.35
C VAL A 33 -8.25 -11.34 -4.99
N TRP A 34 -7.38 -11.49 -5.99
CA TRP A 34 -5.95 -11.56 -5.79
C TRP A 34 -5.25 -10.44 -6.53
N VAL A 35 -4.04 -10.10 -6.09
CA VAL A 35 -3.27 -9.01 -6.68
C VAL A 35 -1.79 -9.32 -6.71
N LYS A 36 -1.19 -9.11 -7.89
CA LYS A 36 0.24 -9.08 -8.09
C LYS A 36 0.69 -7.63 -7.87
N ARG A 37 1.45 -7.43 -6.81
CA ARG A 37 1.91 -6.14 -6.32
C ARG A 37 3.29 -5.81 -6.87
N ASP A 38 3.33 -5.46 -8.16
CA ASP A 38 4.52 -5.00 -8.88
C ASP A 38 4.48 -3.47 -9.06
N VAL A 39 5.45 -2.87 -9.77
CA VAL A 39 5.46 -1.42 -10.10
C VAL A 39 4.13 -0.97 -10.72
N VAL A 40 3.50 -1.86 -11.51
CA VAL A 40 2.12 -1.73 -11.93
C VAL A 40 1.32 -2.90 -11.33
N PRO A 41 0.35 -2.63 -10.43
CA PRO A 41 -0.44 -3.70 -9.84
C PRO A 41 -1.36 -4.36 -10.87
N LEU A 42 -1.52 -5.68 -10.75
CA LEU A 42 -2.44 -6.47 -11.55
C LEU A 42 -3.36 -7.27 -10.64
N TYR A 43 -4.61 -7.41 -11.00
CA TYR A 43 -5.65 -8.03 -10.19
C TYR A 43 -6.23 -9.25 -10.92
N ILE A 44 -6.47 -10.32 -10.17
CA ILE A 44 -7.27 -11.48 -10.56
C ILE A 44 -8.61 -11.38 -9.83
N PHE A 45 -9.70 -11.30 -10.57
CA PHE A 45 -11.05 -11.27 -9.99
C PHE A 45 -12.06 -11.91 -10.95
N HIS A 46 -13.21 -12.28 -10.40
CA HIS A 46 -14.35 -12.78 -11.18
C HIS A 46 -15.28 -11.63 -11.54
N THR A 47 -15.76 -11.58 -12.79
CA THR A 47 -16.65 -10.51 -13.28
C THR A 47 -18.09 -10.60 -12.77
N GLY A 48 -18.37 -11.53 -11.85
CA GLY A 48 -19.72 -11.84 -11.36
C GLY A 48 -20.63 -12.54 -12.37
N LYS A 49 -20.24 -12.58 -13.66
CA LYS A 49 -21.01 -13.17 -14.75
C LYS A 49 -20.48 -14.56 -15.10
N THR A 50 -19.40 -14.62 -15.88
CA THR A 50 -18.98 -15.87 -16.54
C THR A 50 -17.49 -16.11 -16.59
N ARG A 51 -16.65 -15.19 -16.09
CA ARG A 51 -15.20 -15.29 -16.29
C ARG A 51 -14.36 -14.72 -15.15
N TRP A 52 -13.19 -15.32 -14.99
CA TRP A 52 -12.06 -14.76 -14.27
C TRP A 52 -11.22 -13.93 -15.23
N VAL A 53 -10.68 -12.80 -14.76
CA VAL A 53 -9.86 -11.89 -15.57
C VAL A 53 -8.59 -11.48 -14.82
N ILE A 54 -7.53 -11.20 -15.58
CA ILE A 54 -6.33 -10.50 -15.09
C ILE A 54 -6.36 -9.08 -15.65
N SER A 55 -6.44 -8.05 -14.80
CA SER A 55 -6.55 -6.66 -15.24
C SER A 55 -5.72 -5.70 -14.39
N LYS A 56 -5.49 -4.49 -14.89
CA LYS A 56 -4.84 -3.39 -14.17
C LYS A 56 -5.72 -2.83 -13.04
N ARG A 57 -7.03 -3.07 -13.09
CA ARG A 57 -8.00 -2.56 -12.11
C ARG A 57 -9.08 -3.61 -11.86
N VAL A 58 -9.72 -3.55 -10.70
CA VAL A 58 -10.94 -4.31 -10.41
C VAL A 58 -12.14 -3.50 -10.92
N ASP A 59 -12.74 -3.95 -12.01
CA ASP A 59 -13.84 -3.29 -12.73
C ASP A 59 -14.82 -4.30 -13.34
N ASP A 60 -15.46 -3.97 -14.46
CA ASP A 60 -16.36 -4.88 -15.18
C ASP A 60 -15.63 -5.99 -15.97
N GLY A 61 -14.29 -5.94 -16.02
CA GLY A 61 -13.44 -6.87 -16.73
C GLY A 61 -13.48 -6.71 -18.25
N SER A 62 -13.99 -5.58 -18.78
CA SER A 62 -14.01 -5.28 -20.22
C SER A 62 -12.61 -5.08 -20.80
N LYS A 63 -11.71 -4.49 -20.02
CA LYS A 63 -10.29 -4.34 -20.33
C LYS A 63 -9.50 -5.28 -19.43
N CYS A 64 -8.91 -6.32 -20.03
CA CYS A 64 -8.08 -7.29 -19.33
C CYS A 64 -6.89 -7.71 -20.20
N TYR A 65 -5.89 -8.30 -19.56
CA TYR A 65 -4.69 -8.86 -20.19
C TYR A 65 -4.84 -10.34 -20.49
N ALA A 66 -5.62 -11.05 -19.67
CA ALA A 66 -5.97 -12.44 -19.83
C ALA A 66 -7.36 -12.69 -19.23
N TYR A 67 -8.10 -13.67 -19.76
CA TYR A 67 -9.36 -14.12 -19.15
C TYR A 67 -9.55 -15.62 -19.31
N VAL A 68 -10.44 -16.18 -18.52
CA VAL A 68 -10.83 -17.58 -18.64
C VAL A 68 -12.29 -17.73 -18.24
N GLN A 69 -13.05 -18.45 -19.07
CA GLN A 69 -14.48 -18.60 -18.91
C GLN A 69 -14.78 -19.75 -17.95
N ASP A 70 -15.20 -19.42 -16.75
CA ASP A 70 -15.43 -20.37 -15.66
C ASP A 70 -16.28 -19.68 -14.58
N THR A 71 -17.27 -20.38 -14.02
CA THR A 71 -18.16 -19.87 -12.96
C THR A 71 -17.76 -20.35 -11.55
N GLY A 72 -16.73 -21.18 -11.47
CA GLY A 72 -16.18 -21.76 -10.25
C GLY A 72 -15.61 -20.70 -9.31
N TYR A 73 -15.57 -21.03 -8.03
CA TYR A 73 -15.22 -20.08 -6.95
C TYR A 73 -13.73 -19.75 -6.87
N SER A 74 -12.86 -20.52 -7.53
CA SER A 74 -11.42 -20.32 -7.51
C SER A 74 -10.81 -20.44 -8.92
N PRO A 75 -9.90 -19.52 -9.30
CA PRO A 75 -9.16 -19.60 -10.55
C PRO A 75 -8.16 -20.78 -10.61
N THR A 76 -7.93 -21.49 -9.50
CA THR A 76 -7.06 -22.68 -9.46
C THR A 76 -7.77 -23.98 -9.82
N LYS A 77 -9.11 -23.96 -9.87
CA LYS A 77 -9.94 -25.13 -10.15
C LYS A 77 -10.54 -25.08 -11.55
N ILE A 78 -10.05 -24.17 -12.39
CA ILE A 78 -10.57 -23.97 -13.73
C ILE A 78 -10.12 -25.14 -14.60
N SER A 79 -11.06 -25.68 -15.37
CA SER A 79 -10.82 -26.77 -16.31
C SER A 79 -10.39 -26.30 -17.71
N GLY A 80 -10.64 -25.02 -18.04
CA GLY A 80 -10.27 -24.41 -19.31
C GLY A 80 -8.88 -23.75 -19.32
N HIS A 81 -8.49 -23.24 -20.49
CA HIS A 81 -7.24 -22.51 -20.67
C HIS A 81 -7.46 -21.00 -20.57
N TRP A 82 -6.45 -20.28 -20.07
CA TRP A 82 -6.45 -18.82 -20.12
C TRP A 82 -6.37 -18.33 -21.57
N CYS A 83 -7.28 -17.45 -21.95
CA CYS A 83 -7.24 -16.74 -23.21
C CYS A 83 -6.37 -15.49 -23.08
N CYS A 84 -5.44 -15.33 -24.01
CA CYS A 84 -4.52 -14.18 -24.08
C CYS A 84 -4.50 -13.60 -25.50
N VAL A 85 -4.06 -12.34 -25.64
CA VAL A 85 -3.87 -11.70 -26.94
C VAL A 85 -2.58 -12.18 -27.58
N ASP A 86 -2.66 -12.75 -28.78
CA ASP A 86 -1.51 -13.21 -29.56
C ASP A 86 -0.82 -12.05 -30.32
N SER A 87 0.28 -12.31 -31.03
CA SER A 87 1.06 -11.29 -31.74
C SER A 87 0.26 -10.55 -32.82
N ASP A 88 -0.75 -11.21 -33.38
CA ASP A 88 -1.69 -10.66 -34.38
C ASP A 88 -2.82 -9.80 -33.76
N GLY A 89 -2.86 -9.69 -32.42
CA GLY A 89 -3.91 -8.96 -31.70
C GLY A 89 -5.19 -9.76 -31.47
N GLN A 90 -5.27 -11.02 -31.90
CA GLN A 90 -6.44 -11.88 -31.67
C GLN A 90 -6.36 -12.57 -30.31
N TRP A 91 -7.53 -12.83 -29.71
CA TRP A 91 -7.62 -13.59 -28.47
C TRP A 91 -7.66 -15.09 -28.75
N ARG A 92 -6.73 -15.84 -28.16
CA ARG A 92 -6.64 -17.30 -28.31
C ARG A 92 -6.39 -17.95 -26.96
N ALA A 93 -6.84 -19.19 -26.81
CA ALA A 93 -6.47 -20.03 -25.67
C ALA A 93 -4.96 -20.24 -25.67
N ASP A 94 -4.33 -20.01 -24.53
CA ASP A 94 -2.90 -20.18 -24.31
C ASP A 94 -2.66 -21.29 -23.29
N PRO A 95 -2.42 -22.54 -23.74
CA PRO A 95 -2.26 -23.68 -22.84
C PRO A 95 -1.02 -23.60 -21.95
N SER A 96 -0.04 -22.74 -22.26
CA SER A 96 1.13 -22.56 -21.42
C SER A 96 0.81 -21.78 -20.15
N VAL A 97 -0.24 -20.95 -20.17
CA VAL A 97 -0.61 -20.10 -19.03
C VAL A 97 -1.31 -20.94 -17.97
N MET A 98 -0.63 -21.13 -16.85
CA MET A 98 -1.10 -21.94 -15.74
C MET A 98 -1.31 -21.08 -14.48
N CYS A 99 -2.36 -21.39 -13.73
CA CYS A 99 -2.65 -20.82 -12.42
C CYS A 99 -2.58 -21.93 -11.35
N SER A 100 -1.60 -21.86 -10.47
CA SER A 100 -1.41 -22.84 -9.39
C SER A 100 -1.55 -22.20 -8.02
N PRO A 101 -2.16 -22.88 -7.02
CA PRO A 101 -2.13 -22.41 -5.65
C PRO A 101 -0.69 -22.46 -5.12
N MET A 102 -0.33 -21.47 -4.31
CA MET A 102 0.91 -21.46 -3.53
C MET A 102 0.59 -21.24 -2.05
N PRO A 103 1.46 -21.74 -1.14
CA PRO A 103 1.45 -21.27 0.24
C PRO A 103 1.52 -19.73 0.28
N ALA A 104 0.98 -19.13 1.35
CA ALA A 104 1.12 -17.69 1.58
C ALA A 104 2.59 -17.29 1.33
N SER A 105 2.80 -16.24 0.55
CA SER A 105 4.14 -15.80 0.17
C SER A 105 5.05 -15.71 1.40
N ASN A 106 6.21 -16.37 1.35
CA ASN A 106 7.28 -16.20 2.34
C ASN A 106 8.02 -14.87 2.14
N ASP A 107 7.59 -14.04 1.19
CA ASP A 107 8.13 -12.70 1.02
C ASP A 107 7.92 -11.91 2.32
N PRO A 108 9.01 -11.47 2.97
CA PRO A 108 8.92 -10.74 4.22
C PRO A 108 8.00 -9.50 4.13
N PHE A 109 8.01 -8.79 3.00
CA PHE A 109 7.17 -7.61 2.80
C PHE A 109 5.69 -7.96 2.64
N VAL A 110 5.36 -9.14 2.11
CA VAL A 110 3.98 -9.62 2.09
C VAL A 110 3.52 -9.92 3.52
N GLN A 111 4.36 -10.52 4.34
CA GLN A 111 4.05 -10.76 5.76
C GLN A 111 3.88 -9.46 6.54
N LEU A 112 4.79 -8.50 6.36
CA LEU A 112 4.66 -7.16 6.92
C LEU A 112 3.37 -6.49 6.46
N ARG A 113 3.03 -6.59 5.17
CA ARG A 113 1.75 -6.07 4.66
C ARG A 113 0.57 -6.71 5.37
N THR A 114 0.49 -8.03 5.41
CA THR A 114 -0.62 -8.74 6.04
C THR A 114 -0.73 -8.39 7.53
N SER A 115 0.40 -8.27 8.23
CA SER A 115 0.42 -7.81 9.62
C SER A 115 -0.16 -6.41 9.76
N LEU A 116 0.28 -5.47 8.92
CA LEU A 116 -0.19 -4.09 8.96
C LEU A 116 -1.66 -3.95 8.53
N GLU A 117 -2.13 -4.70 7.53
CA GLU A 117 -3.55 -4.76 7.15
C GLU A 117 -4.41 -5.27 8.30
N SER A 118 -3.95 -6.33 8.99
CA SER A 118 -4.63 -6.88 10.16
C SER A 118 -4.71 -5.87 11.30
N GLU A 119 -3.63 -5.13 11.58
CA GLU A 119 -3.62 -4.06 12.58
C GLU A 119 -4.59 -2.92 12.19
N MET A 120 -4.57 -2.50 10.93
CA MET A 120 -5.47 -1.46 10.42
C MET A 120 -6.95 -1.89 10.50
N GLU A 121 -7.24 -3.18 10.28
CA GLU A 121 -8.59 -3.73 10.45
C GLU A 121 -9.00 -3.78 11.92
N GLN A 122 -8.09 -4.22 12.80
CA GLN A 122 -8.28 -4.22 14.26
C GLN A 122 -8.67 -2.83 14.76
N TYR A 123 -7.92 -1.78 14.36
CA TYR A 123 -8.18 -0.39 14.74
C TYR A 123 -9.29 0.30 13.94
N GLY A 124 -9.81 -0.38 12.91
CA GLY A 124 -10.99 0.06 12.15
C GLY A 124 -10.73 1.05 11.02
N PHE A 125 -9.49 1.16 10.55
CA PHE A 125 -9.11 2.08 9.47
C PHE A 125 -9.59 1.62 8.08
N ASN A 126 -9.93 0.34 7.93
CA ASN A 126 -10.37 -0.25 6.66
C ASN A 126 -11.86 -0.64 6.64
N ASN A 127 -12.61 -0.40 7.73
CA ASN A 127 -14.03 -0.77 7.83
C ASN A 127 -14.93 0.47 7.59
N MET A 128 -15.76 0.42 6.56
CA MET A 128 -16.61 1.56 6.16
C MET A 128 -17.58 2.04 7.24
N ASP A 129 -18.10 1.16 8.09
CA ASP A 129 -19.01 1.55 9.15
C ASP A 129 -18.27 2.22 10.31
N LYS A 130 -17.09 1.70 10.67
CA LYS A 130 -16.21 2.36 11.64
C LYS A 130 -15.73 3.72 11.12
N LEU A 131 -15.37 3.82 9.84
CA LEU A 131 -15.00 5.10 9.21
C LEU A 131 -16.12 6.14 9.29
N ARG A 132 -17.38 5.73 9.04
CA ARG A 132 -18.55 6.61 9.18
C ARG A 132 -18.76 7.06 10.62
N GLN A 133 -18.56 6.17 11.59
CA GLN A 133 -18.68 6.50 13.02
C GLN A 133 -17.58 7.47 13.47
N LEU A 134 -16.33 7.23 13.05
CA LEU A 134 -15.20 8.11 13.34
C LEU A 134 -15.41 9.50 12.72
N TRP A 135 -15.89 9.58 11.47
CA TRP A 135 -16.20 10.86 10.85
C TRP A 135 -17.26 11.64 11.63
N LYS A 136 -18.37 11.00 12.00
CA LYS A 136 -19.43 11.65 12.79
C LYS A 136 -18.95 12.18 14.14
N ARG A 137 -17.98 11.49 14.75
CA ARG A 137 -17.38 11.91 16.02
C ARG A 137 -16.46 13.12 15.84
N LEU A 138 -15.79 13.19 14.68
CA LEU A 138 -14.84 14.25 14.35
C LEU A 138 -15.55 15.53 13.85
N ASP A 139 -16.48 15.38 12.90
CA ASP A 139 -17.29 16.45 12.29
C ASP A 139 -18.60 16.65 13.07
N PHE A 140 -18.50 17.03 14.35
CA PHE A 140 -19.65 17.20 15.23
C PHE A 140 -20.55 18.39 14.82
N ASN A 141 -19.95 19.44 14.25
CA ASN A 141 -20.67 20.64 13.82
C ASN A 141 -21.31 20.49 12.42
N GLY A 142 -21.00 19.42 11.68
CA GLY A 142 -21.59 19.09 10.39
C GLY A 142 -21.14 20.01 9.24
N ASN A 143 -20.00 20.69 9.37
CA ASN A 143 -19.46 21.56 8.34
C ASN A 143 -18.71 20.79 7.24
N ASN A 144 -18.56 19.46 7.38
CA ASN A 144 -17.87 18.54 6.46
C ASN A 144 -16.36 18.77 6.29
N ILE A 145 -15.75 19.57 7.16
CA ILE A 145 -14.32 19.87 7.17
C ILE A 145 -13.77 19.71 8.57
N VAL A 146 -12.55 19.20 8.69
CA VAL A 146 -11.93 18.99 10.00
C VAL A 146 -10.52 19.58 10.04
N SER A 147 -10.27 20.33 11.10
CA SER A 147 -8.98 20.97 11.37
C SER A 147 -8.01 20.01 12.03
N LEU A 148 -6.72 20.37 12.02
CA LEU A 148 -5.68 19.66 12.76
C LEU A 148 -6.04 19.49 14.25
N ALA A 149 -6.65 20.49 14.88
CA ALA A 149 -7.01 20.44 16.31
C ALA A 149 -8.11 19.39 16.59
N GLU A 150 -9.10 19.28 15.71
CA GLU A 150 -10.15 18.25 15.83
C GLU A 150 -9.57 16.85 15.63
N ILE A 151 -8.68 16.69 14.64
CA ILE A 151 -7.98 15.44 14.38
C ILE A 151 -7.12 15.05 15.60
N ASP A 152 -6.38 16.00 16.16
CA ASP A 152 -5.54 15.79 17.33
C ASP A 152 -6.37 15.36 18.55
N LYS A 153 -7.50 16.04 18.78
CA LYS A 153 -8.43 15.67 19.84
C LYS A 153 -8.97 14.25 19.66
N LEU A 154 -9.35 13.86 18.44
CA LEU A 154 -9.78 12.49 18.14
C LEU A 154 -8.69 11.47 18.46
N VAL A 155 -7.46 11.70 18.03
CA VAL A 155 -6.33 10.80 18.31
C VAL A 155 -6.15 10.62 19.82
N VAL A 156 -6.17 11.72 20.58
CA VAL A 156 -6.04 11.70 22.04
C VAL A 156 -7.19 10.93 22.70
N GLU A 157 -8.44 11.18 22.31
CA GLU A 157 -9.61 10.48 22.86
C GLU A 157 -9.60 8.98 22.55
N MET A 158 -9.25 8.60 21.32
CA MET A 158 -9.24 7.21 20.89
C MET A 158 -8.15 6.40 21.61
N VAL A 159 -7.00 7.03 21.86
CA VAL A 159 -5.92 6.42 22.64
C VAL A 159 -6.27 6.36 24.12
N ALA A 160 -6.79 7.44 24.70
CA ALA A 160 -7.21 7.46 26.10
C ALA A 160 -8.34 6.46 26.40
N GLY A 161 -9.26 6.27 25.45
CA GLY A 161 -10.33 5.29 25.52
C GLY A 161 -9.90 3.84 25.25
N GLY A 162 -8.62 3.60 24.95
CA GLY A 162 -8.08 2.26 24.67
C GLY A 162 -8.53 1.66 23.33
N MET A 163 -9.19 2.44 22.47
CA MET A 163 -9.59 1.99 21.14
C MET A 163 -8.40 1.97 20.18
N TRP A 164 -7.47 2.90 20.35
CA TRP A 164 -6.23 3.00 19.60
C TRP A 164 -5.03 2.79 20.52
N PRO A 165 -3.94 2.18 20.02
CA PRO A 165 -2.72 1.99 20.80
C PRO A 165 -2.02 3.32 21.07
N SER A 166 -1.30 3.38 22.20
CA SER A 166 -0.59 4.59 22.66
C SER A 166 0.38 5.16 21.62
N TRP A 167 1.01 4.30 20.81
CA TRP A 167 1.96 4.71 19.80
C TRP A 167 1.35 5.51 18.63
N LEU A 168 0.02 5.55 18.48
CA LEU A 168 -0.64 6.41 17.49
C LEU A 168 -0.73 7.89 17.92
N ASN A 169 -0.51 8.20 19.20
CA ASN A 169 -0.50 9.58 19.70
C ASN A 169 0.91 10.17 19.64
N ASN A 170 1.41 10.39 18.42
CA ASN A 170 2.70 11.03 18.16
C ASN A 170 2.49 12.35 17.38
N LYS A 171 2.76 13.49 18.01
CA LYS A 171 2.52 14.82 17.41
C LYS A 171 3.32 15.05 16.12
N PRO A 172 4.65 14.78 16.07
CA PRO A 172 5.40 14.88 14.82
C PRO A 172 4.85 14.03 13.67
N ALA A 173 4.48 12.78 13.93
CA ALA A 173 3.90 11.89 12.93
C ALA A 173 2.52 12.38 12.47
N LEU A 174 1.68 12.82 13.41
CA LEU A 174 0.37 13.38 13.11
C LEU A 174 0.47 14.64 12.23
N MET A 175 1.40 15.54 12.54
CA MET A 175 1.66 16.74 11.73
C MET A 175 2.07 16.39 10.30
N ARG A 176 2.92 15.38 10.12
CA ARG A 176 3.34 14.91 8.80
C ARG A 176 2.18 14.25 8.05
N ALA A 177 1.38 13.45 8.74
CA ALA A 177 0.19 12.81 8.17
C ALA A 177 -0.83 13.83 7.69
N TYR A 178 -1.13 14.84 8.50
CA TYR A 178 -2.04 15.92 8.16
C TYR A 178 -1.53 16.71 6.95
N LYS A 179 -0.28 17.18 6.97
CA LYS A 179 0.33 17.92 5.85
C LYS A 179 0.33 17.13 4.55
N LYS A 180 0.65 15.84 4.58
CA LYS A 180 0.60 14.97 3.38
C LYS A 180 -0.83 14.76 2.88
N THR A 181 -1.83 14.87 3.76
CA THR A 181 -3.24 14.70 3.38
C THR A 181 -3.76 15.92 2.64
N ILE A 182 -3.58 17.13 3.17
CA ILE A 182 -4.06 18.37 2.55
C ILE A 182 -3.32 18.72 1.25
N LEU A 183 -2.07 18.28 1.09
CA LEU A 183 -1.33 18.44 -0.17
C LEU A 183 -1.87 17.58 -1.31
N LYS A 184 -2.84 16.69 -1.05
CA LYS A 184 -3.29 15.69 -2.02
C LYS A 184 -4.14 16.30 -3.13
N ASP A 185 -5.01 17.25 -2.80
CA ASP A 185 -5.99 17.76 -3.77
C ASP A 185 -5.55 19.10 -4.38
N GLY A 186 -4.41 19.66 -3.95
CA GLY A 186 -3.74 20.80 -4.59
C GLY A 186 -4.55 22.11 -4.54
N ASP A 187 -5.62 22.14 -3.77
CA ASP A 187 -6.45 23.32 -3.50
C ASP A 187 -5.80 24.27 -2.49
N GLY A 188 -4.80 23.79 -1.75
CA GLY A 188 -4.02 24.60 -0.81
C GLY A 188 -4.84 24.99 0.42
N ASP A 189 -5.82 24.17 0.78
CA ASP A 189 -6.62 24.39 1.97
C ASP A 189 -5.94 23.88 3.26
N ASP A 190 -6.39 24.43 4.39
CA ASP A 190 -5.87 24.11 5.72
C ASP A 190 -6.84 23.18 6.47
N TRP A 191 -7.60 22.33 5.78
CA TRP A 191 -8.56 21.41 6.40
C TRP A 191 -8.66 20.09 5.64
N VAL A 192 -9.12 19.04 6.32
CA VAL A 192 -9.35 17.73 5.69
C VAL A 192 -10.84 17.56 5.44
N THR A 193 -11.21 17.20 4.21
CA THR A 193 -12.58 16.91 3.83
C THR A 193 -12.94 15.44 4.07
N LYS A 194 -14.24 15.13 4.02
CA LYS A 194 -14.74 13.75 4.13
C LYS A 194 -14.13 12.78 3.10
N ARG A 195 -13.77 13.27 1.91
CA ARG A 195 -13.16 12.46 0.83
C ARG A 195 -11.71 12.10 1.15
N GLU A 196 -11.05 12.95 1.92
CA GLU A 196 -9.65 12.79 2.31
C GLU A 196 -9.50 12.07 3.65
N PHE A 197 -10.56 12.00 4.46
CA PHE A 197 -10.55 11.40 5.79
C PHE A 197 -9.97 9.98 5.83
N HIS A 198 -10.32 9.13 4.87
CA HIS A 198 -9.73 7.80 4.81
C HIS A 198 -8.21 7.87 4.56
N ASN A 199 -7.77 8.74 3.65
CA ASN A 199 -6.34 8.96 3.40
C ASN A 199 -5.62 9.53 4.63
N LEU A 200 -6.28 10.40 5.40
CA LEU A 200 -5.76 10.91 6.66
C LEU A 200 -5.48 9.76 7.63
N LEU A 201 -6.45 8.88 7.87
CA LEU A 201 -6.28 7.75 8.80
C LEU A 201 -5.16 6.80 8.35
N LEU A 202 -5.09 6.52 7.04
CA LEU A 202 -3.98 5.77 6.46
C LEU A 202 -2.65 6.47 6.74
N ASN A 203 -2.56 7.77 6.46
CA ASN A 203 -1.36 8.55 6.71
C ASN A 203 -1.00 8.56 8.21
N ILE A 204 -1.96 8.73 9.12
CA ILE A 204 -1.72 8.71 10.57
C ILE A 204 -1.10 7.37 10.97
N PHE A 205 -1.69 6.25 10.58
CA PHE A 205 -1.14 4.93 10.87
C PHE A 205 0.28 4.78 10.33
N TRP A 206 0.49 5.12 9.07
CA TRP A 206 1.78 4.97 8.38
C TRP A 206 2.88 5.86 8.96
N PHE A 207 2.63 7.14 9.16
CA PHE A 207 3.63 8.04 9.72
C PHE A 207 3.98 7.68 11.16
N ASN A 208 3.04 7.16 11.95
CA ASN A 208 3.34 6.68 13.30
C ASN A 208 4.21 5.41 13.27
N LYS A 209 3.89 4.42 12.41
CA LYS A 209 4.73 3.23 12.24
C LYS A 209 6.13 3.59 11.77
N LEU A 210 6.25 4.49 10.79
CA LEU A 210 7.53 4.98 10.31
C LEU A 210 8.31 5.73 11.39
N TRP A 211 7.62 6.48 12.27
CA TRP A 211 8.26 7.16 13.39
C TRP A 211 8.87 6.18 14.39
N GLN A 212 8.19 5.07 14.71
CA GLN A 212 8.76 4.05 15.60
C GLN A 212 10.04 3.44 15.01
N ILE A 213 10.10 3.27 13.70
CA ILE A 213 11.30 2.79 13.02
C ILE A 213 12.39 3.86 13.04
N PHE A 214 12.02 5.13 12.80
CA PHE A 214 12.94 6.27 12.85
C PHE A 214 13.72 6.32 14.15
N GLU A 215 13.02 6.25 15.29
CA GLU A 215 13.63 6.34 16.63
C GLU A 215 14.63 5.22 16.93
N VAL A 216 14.52 4.08 16.25
CA VAL A 216 15.41 2.94 16.45
C VAL A 216 16.56 2.89 15.45
N VAL A 217 16.31 3.38 14.23
CA VAL A 217 17.26 3.30 13.11
C VAL A 217 18.21 4.49 13.11
N ASP A 218 17.69 5.70 13.28
CA ASP A 218 18.49 6.94 13.25
C ASP A 218 19.16 7.18 14.62
N SER A 219 20.09 6.29 14.97
CA SER A 219 20.87 6.38 16.22
C SER A 219 21.91 7.50 16.21
N GLY A 220 22.22 8.05 15.03
CA GLY A 220 23.20 9.11 14.81
C GLY A 220 22.63 10.53 14.70
N ASP A 221 21.30 10.69 14.60
CA ASP A 221 20.58 11.96 14.33
C ASP A 221 21.10 12.69 13.07
N ASP A 222 21.60 11.93 12.09
CA ASP A 222 22.14 12.47 10.84
C ASP A 222 21.10 12.47 9.71
N ARG A 223 19.90 11.91 10.00
CA ARG A 223 18.75 11.75 9.09
C ARG A 223 19.07 10.93 7.83
N ARG A 224 20.13 10.13 7.88
CA ARG A 224 20.57 9.21 6.85
C ARG A 224 20.50 7.80 7.41
N ILE A 225 20.47 6.83 6.49
CA ILE A 225 20.42 5.42 6.82
C ILE A 225 21.59 4.77 6.09
N ASP A 226 22.55 4.27 6.85
CA ASP A 226 23.56 3.35 6.31
C ASP A 226 23.00 1.92 6.16
N VAL A 227 23.75 1.02 5.51
CA VAL A 227 23.26 -0.34 5.26
C VAL A 227 22.99 -1.15 6.55
N ASN A 228 23.73 -0.89 7.63
CA ASN A 228 23.55 -1.58 8.90
C ASN A 228 22.29 -1.06 9.62
N GLU A 229 22.07 0.24 9.57
CA GLU A 229 20.84 0.91 10.03
C GLU A 229 19.62 0.41 9.26
N PHE A 230 19.74 0.26 7.94
CA PHE A 230 18.70 -0.35 7.11
C PHE A 230 18.36 -1.76 7.57
N ILE A 231 19.37 -2.64 7.76
CA ILE A 231 19.15 -4.02 8.24
C ILE A 231 18.42 -4.03 9.60
N ARG A 232 18.85 -3.18 10.54
CA ARG A 232 18.20 -3.04 11.85
C ARG A 232 16.75 -2.58 11.72
N GLY A 233 16.49 -1.58 10.88
CA GLY A 233 15.15 -1.06 10.63
C GLY A 233 14.21 -2.09 10.02
N MET A 234 14.70 -2.86 9.07
CA MET A 234 13.96 -3.96 8.45
C MET A 234 13.65 -5.05 9.50
N SER A 235 14.60 -5.40 10.36
CA SER A 235 14.34 -6.37 11.43
C SER A 235 13.28 -5.89 12.43
N GLN A 236 13.19 -4.59 12.72
CA GLN A 236 12.15 -4.02 13.60
C GLN A 236 10.76 -4.03 12.95
N LEU A 237 10.71 -3.97 11.62
CA LEU A 237 9.50 -4.24 10.86
C LEU A 237 9.14 -5.74 10.82
N GLY A 238 9.87 -6.62 11.53
CA GLY A 238 9.71 -8.06 11.44
C GLY A 238 10.25 -8.66 10.14
N LEU A 239 11.01 -7.88 9.36
CA LEU A 239 11.64 -8.32 8.12
C LEU A 239 13.07 -8.78 8.41
N HIS A 240 13.25 -10.07 8.62
CA HIS A 240 14.58 -10.67 8.76
C HIS A 240 15.17 -10.98 7.38
N LEU A 241 15.83 -9.98 6.78
CA LEU A 241 16.54 -10.14 5.51
C LEU A 241 17.96 -10.69 5.72
N SER A 242 18.43 -11.53 4.80
CA SER A 242 19.85 -11.87 4.76
C SER A 242 20.69 -10.65 4.35
N PRO A 243 22.01 -10.61 4.66
CA PRO A 243 22.88 -9.50 4.26
C PRO A 243 22.87 -9.22 2.76
N ALA A 244 22.81 -10.27 1.93
CA ALA A 244 22.76 -10.13 0.47
C ALA A 244 21.45 -9.51 -0.01
N GLU A 245 20.31 -9.94 0.54
CA GLU A 245 19.00 -9.37 0.21
C GLU A 245 18.87 -7.92 0.69
N ALA A 246 19.37 -7.63 1.89
CA ALA A 246 19.38 -6.28 2.43
C ALA A 246 20.21 -5.34 1.56
N GLN A 247 21.40 -5.77 1.12
CA GLN A 247 22.24 -5.01 0.19
C GLN A 247 21.53 -4.77 -1.14
N GLU A 248 20.88 -5.79 -1.70
CA GLU A 248 20.14 -5.66 -2.96
C GLU A 248 18.97 -4.66 -2.85
N GLN A 249 18.21 -4.70 -1.74
CA GLN A 249 17.14 -3.74 -1.51
C GLN A 249 17.68 -2.33 -1.23
N PHE A 250 18.76 -2.21 -0.46
CA PHE A 250 19.41 -0.93 -0.18
C PHE A 250 19.87 -0.26 -1.47
N SER A 251 20.54 -1.00 -2.36
CA SER A 251 20.98 -0.50 -3.67
C SER A 251 19.85 -0.09 -4.61
N LYS A 252 18.62 -0.60 -4.41
CA LYS A 252 17.43 -0.15 -5.17
C LYS A 252 16.90 1.21 -4.68
N ILE A 253 17.17 1.58 -3.43
CA ILE A 253 16.74 2.85 -2.84
C ILE A 253 17.83 3.90 -3.05
N ASP A 254 19.10 3.53 -2.83
CA ASP A 254 20.31 4.34 -3.05
C ASP A 254 20.56 4.59 -4.55
N SER A 255 19.69 5.39 -5.16
CA SER A 255 19.65 5.65 -6.61
C SER A 255 20.85 6.47 -7.08
N ASN A 256 21.51 7.21 -6.19
CA ASN A 256 22.71 7.99 -6.49
C ASN A 256 24.01 7.25 -6.15
N HIS A 257 23.91 6.01 -5.65
CA HIS A 257 25.04 5.17 -5.22
C HIS A 257 25.97 5.87 -4.23
N GLY A 258 25.40 6.72 -3.38
CA GLY A 258 26.14 7.49 -2.37
C GLY A 258 26.50 6.68 -1.13
N GLY A 259 26.03 5.42 -1.03
CA GLY A 259 26.23 4.56 0.14
C GLY A 259 25.38 4.95 1.34
N GLN A 260 24.44 5.88 1.17
CA GLN A 260 23.54 6.38 2.21
C GLN A 260 22.16 6.64 1.61
N VAL A 261 21.13 6.17 2.30
CA VAL A 261 19.73 6.42 1.92
C VAL A 261 19.16 7.52 2.82
N LEU A 262 18.45 8.50 2.26
CA LEU A 262 17.74 9.47 3.09
C LEU A 262 16.59 8.77 3.81
N PHE A 263 16.35 9.11 5.08
CA PHE A 263 15.27 8.48 5.84
C PHE A 263 13.90 8.59 5.14
N VAL A 264 13.67 9.70 4.42
CA VAL A 264 12.46 9.92 3.62
C VAL A 264 12.34 8.93 2.46
N GLU A 265 13.45 8.57 1.81
CA GLU A 265 13.48 7.61 0.71
C GLU A 265 13.19 6.19 1.22
N PHE A 266 13.76 5.81 2.36
CA PHE A 266 13.42 4.55 3.03
C PHE A 266 11.93 4.48 3.39
N CYS A 267 11.37 5.54 3.97
CA CYS A 267 9.94 5.62 4.27
C CYS A 267 9.08 5.45 3.01
N ALA A 268 9.43 6.15 1.92
CA ALA A 268 8.72 6.06 0.66
C ALA A 268 8.79 4.63 0.08
N TYR A 269 9.96 3.99 0.14
CA TYR A 269 10.16 2.62 -0.29
C TYR A 269 9.30 1.62 0.49
N VAL A 270 9.33 1.66 1.83
CA VAL A 270 8.52 0.76 2.68
C VAL A 270 7.03 0.98 2.41
N ARG A 271 6.58 2.23 2.32
CA ARG A 271 5.20 2.57 1.98
C ARG A 271 4.79 2.03 0.61
N GLY A 272 5.63 2.19 -0.42
CA GLY A 272 5.36 1.71 -1.78
C GLY A 272 5.24 0.18 -1.86
N ARG A 273 6.07 -0.54 -1.09
CA ARG A 273 6.03 -2.01 -1.01
C ARG A 273 4.78 -2.52 -0.29
N VAL A 274 4.38 -1.85 0.78
CA VAL A 274 3.26 -2.32 1.60
C VAL A 274 1.91 -1.82 1.10
N HIS A 275 1.85 -0.66 0.45
CA HIS A 275 0.60 -0.05 -0.02
C HIS A 275 0.59 0.35 -1.52
N PRO A 276 0.83 -0.58 -2.47
CA PRO A 276 0.74 -0.34 -3.92
C PRO A 276 -0.65 0.06 -4.44
N ASP A 277 -1.70 -0.04 -3.61
CA ASP A 277 -3.05 0.41 -3.96
C ASP A 277 -3.21 1.95 -3.82
N GLY A 278 -2.16 2.64 -3.34
CA GLY A 278 -2.02 4.09 -3.48
C GLY A 278 -1.70 4.40 -4.95
N ASN A 279 -2.59 5.16 -5.61
CA ASN A 279 -2.45 5.58 -7.00
C ASN A 279 -0.97 5.92 -7.38
N PRO A 280 -0.30 5.12 -8.22
CA PRO A 280 1.11 5.34 -8.60
C PRO A 280 1.36 6.66 -9.35
N SER A 281 0.30 7.35 -9.80
CA SER A 281 0.40 8.70 -10.37
C SER A 281 0.67 9.80 -9.33
N PHE A 282 0.68 9.47 -8.04
CA PHE A 282 0.62 10.44 -6.94
C PHE A 282 1.97 10.78 -6.29
N ASP A 283 2.99 9.95 -6.49
CA ASP A 283 4.31 10.14 -5.84
C ASP A 283 5.42 10.62 -6.79
N ALA A 284 5.10 10.95 -8.05
CA ALA A 284 6.06 11.50 -9.00
C ALA A 284 6.50 12.94 -8.69
N ASP A 285 5.70 13.71 -7.93
CA ASP A 285 5.95 15.15 -7.68
C ASP A 285 6.59 15.47 -6.30
N ILE A 286 7.01 14.47 -5.53
CA ILE A 286 7.85 14.71 -4.32
C ILE A 286 9.35 14.78 -4.67
N MET A 287 9.74 14.40 -5.90
CA MET A 287 11.14 14.26 -6.29
C MET A 287 11.81 15.52 -6.88
N SER A 288 11.21 16.71 -6.77
CA SER A 288 11.93 17.97 -7.05
C SER A 288 11.80 18.95 -5.88
N GLY A 289 12.46 18.63 -4.78
CA GLY A 289 12.64 19.51 -3.63
C GLY A 289 13.63 20.66 -3.91
N GLU A 290 13.33 21.53 -4.87
CA GLU A 290 13.94 22.87 -4.95
C GLU A 290 12.89 23.92 -4.60
N LYS A 291 12.66 24.08 -3.29
CA LYS A 291 12.26 25.35 -2.61
C LYS A 291 11.97 25.11 -1.12
N CYS A 292 12.90 24.48 -0.39
CA CYS A 292 12.92 24.58 1.07
C CYS A 292 14.03 25.55 1.50
N ASN A 293 13.87 26.83 1.12
CA ASN A 293 14.66 27.94 1.62
C ASN A 293 13.79 29.20 1.63
N LYS A 294 12.83 29.27 2.58
CA LYS A 294 12.21 30.51 3.11
C LYS A 294 11.11 30.15 4.13
N ALA A 295 11.51 29.65 5.29
CA ALA A 295 10.64 29.65 6.49
C ALA A 295 11.49 29.71 7.76
N ARG A 296 12.57 30.51 7.75
CA ARG A 296 13.49 30.67 8.88
C ARG A 296 13.35 32.02 9.60
N ALA A 297 12.22 32.69 9.46
CA ALA A 297 11.91 33.90 10.21
C ALA A 297 10.39 33.95 10.42
N LEU A 298 9.93 33.44 11.57
CA LEU A 298 8.68 33.79 12.26
C LEU A 298 8.60 32.94 13.55
N TRP A 299 9.60 33.13 14.40
CA TRP A 299 9.55 32.81 15.84
C TRP A 299 10.28 33.93 16.57
N ARG A 300 9.60 35.06 16.69
CA ARG A 300 9.66 36.01 17.80
C ARG A 300 8.25 36.51 18.05
#